data_AF-A0A7D5HWN5-F1
#
_entry.id   AF-A0A7D5HWN5-F1
#
_cell.length_a   1.000
_cell.length_b   1.000
_cell.length_c   1.000
_cell.angle_alpha   90.00
_cell.angle_beta   90.00
_cell.angle_gamma   90.00
#
_symmetry.space_group_name_H-M   'P 1'
#
loop_
_entity.id
_entity.type
_entity.pdbx_description
1 polymer ?
#
loop_
_entity_poly.entity_id
_entity_poly.type
_entity_poly.pdbx_seq_one_letter_code
_entity_poly.pdbx_strand_id
1 'polypeptide(L)'
;MLEFIAFVNAIAPLLNDVLLPAELSGNIQIGLAALGVGVAALGAGIAEGGIGAAAVGAIAEDSDFFGIGLLFTVLPETLVILAIVVIFLVQ
;
A
#
# COMPACT_ATOMS: atom_id res chain seq x y z
N MET A 1 45.19 20.95 -8.68
CA MET A 1 44.47 19.99 -7.80
C MET A 1 43.10 20.55 -7.39
N LEU A 2 43.01 21.79 -6.89
CA LEU A 2 41.74 22.41 -6.49
C LEU A 2 40.77 22.66 -7.66
N GLU A 3 41.28 23.16 -8.80
CA GLU A 3 40.53 23.39 -10.05
C GLU A 3 39.87 22.12 -10.61
N PHE A 4 40.57 20.97 -10.52
CA PHE A 4 40.07 19.69 -11.01
C PHE A 4 38.93 19.15 -10.14
N ILE A 5 39.01 19.34 -8.82
CA ILE A 5 37.93 18.98 -7.89
C ILE A 5 36.70 19.85 -8.13
N ALA A 6 36.89 21.14 -8.38
CA ALA A 6 35.79 22.06 -8.72
C ALA A 6 35.09 21.67 -10.03
N PHE A 7 35.86 21.26 -11.04
CA PHE A 7 35.33 20.73 -12.29
C PHE A 7 34.52 19.44 -12.06
N VAL A 8 35.05 18.45 -11.35
CA VAL A 8 34.35 17.19 -11.05
C VAL A 8 33.03 17.43 -10.29
N ASN A 9 33.02 18.34 -9.32
CA ASN A 9 31.81 18.69 -8.58
C ASN A 9 30.76 19.42 -9.44
N ALA A 10 31.19 20.15 -10.48
CA ALA A 10 30.27 20.85 -11.38
C ALA A 10 29.56 19.91 -12.38
N ILE A 11 30.21 18.80 -12.76
CA ILE A 11 29.63 17.77 -13.65
C ILE A 11 28.94 16.61 -12.88
N ALA A 12 29.21 16.45 -11.58
CA ALA A 12 28.54 15.46 -10.73
C ALA A 12 27.00 15.51 -10.75
N PRO A 13 26.33 16.68 -10.63
CA PRO A 13 24.86 16.73 -10.73
C PRO A 13 24.34 16.34 -12.13
N LEU A 14 25.06 16.72 -13.20
CA LEU A 14 24.72 16.34 -14.58
C LEU A 14 24.83 14.82 -14.82
N LEU A 15 25.76 14.13 -14.13
CA LEU A 15 25.86 12.68 -14.14
C LEU A 15 24.70 12.01 -13.37
N ASN A 16 24.19 12.63 -12.30
CA ASN A 16 23.04 12.13 -11.54
C ASN A 16 21.70 12.30 -12.29
N ASP A 17 21.50 13.41 -13.01
CA ASP A 17 20.27 13.67 -13.76
C ASP A 17 20.07 12.76 -14.99
N VAL A 18 21.17 12.22 -15.54
CA VAL A 18 21.15 11.33 -16.72
C VAL A 18 20.69 9.90 -16.39
N LEU A 19 20.78 9.46 -15.13
CA LEU A 19 20.52 8.07 -14.74
C LEU A 19 19.10 7.78 -14.27
N LEU A 20 18.25 8.80 -14.14
CA LEU A 20 16.77 8.82 -14.01
C LEU A 20 16.47 10.08 -13.18
N PRO A 21 15.68 11.05 -13.68
CA PRO A 21 15.35 12.24 -12.91
C PRO A 21 14.77 11.82 -11.56
N ALA A 22 15.33 12.32 -10.45
CA ALA A 22 14.91 11.93 -9.09
C ALA A 22 13.40 12.10 -8.86
N GLU A 23 12.78 13.07 -9.56
CA GLU A 23 11.34 13.32 -9.57
C GLU A 23 10.53 12.19 -10.25
N LEU A 24 11.08 11.55 -11.29
CA LEU A 24 10.47 10.39 -11.93
C LEU A 24 10.53 9.16 -11.01
N SER A 25 11.65 8.99 -10.29
CA SER A 25 11.82 7.91 -9.30
C SER A 25 10.78 7.99 -8.18
N GLY A 26 10.53 9.19 -7.62
CA GLY A 26 9.52 9.38 -6.57
C GLY A 26 8.10 9.06 -7.05
N ASN A 27 7.73 9.53 -8.25
CA ASN A 27 6.40 9.27 -8.83
C ASN A 27 6.16 7.79 -9.13
N ILE A 28 7.19 7.06 -9.57
CA ILE A 28 7.09 5.60 -9.81
C ILE A 28 6.88 4.87 -8.47
N GLN A 29 7.59 5.25 -7.40
CA GLN A 29 7.45 4.63 -6.08
C GLN A 29 6.03 4.78 -5.52
N ILE A 30 5.46 6.00 -5.58
CA ILE A 30 4.08 6.27 -5.15
C ILE A 30 3.08 5.51 -6.03
N GLY A 31 3.29 5.48 -7.35
CA GLY A 31 2.43 4.74 -8.27
C GLY A 31 2.39 3.23 -7.98
N LEU A 32 3.54 2.62 -7.70
CA LEU A 32 3.63 1.21 -7.32
C LEU A 32 3.01 0.93 -5.96
N ALA A 33 3.20 1.83 -4.97
CA ALA A 33 2.55 1.71 -3.67
C ALA A 33 1.03 1.76 -3.79
N ALA A 34 0.48 2.72 -4.53
CA ALA A 34 -0.96 2.85 -4.76
C ALA A 34 -1.55 1.63 -5.46
N LEU A 35 -0.83 1.06 -6.43
CA LEU A 35 -1.23 -0.17 -7.11
C LEU A 35 -1.26 -1.36 -6.15
N GLY A 36 -0.24 -1.50 -5.29
CA GLY A 36 -0.18 -2.52 -4.24
C GLY A 36 -1.35 -2.42 -3.27
N VAL A 37 -1.68 -1.21 -2.81
CA VAL A 37 -2.86 -0.96 -1.95
C VAL A 37 -4.15 -1.31 -2.67
N GLY A 38 -4.29 -0.95 -3.94
CA GLY A 38 -5.47 -1.28 -4.74
C GLY A 38 -5.71 -2.78 -4.87
N VAL A 39 -4.66 -3.58 -5.10
CA VAL A 39 -4.75 -5.04 -5.17
C VAL A 39 -5.10 -5.65 -3.81
N ALA A 40 -4.49 -5.16 -2.73
CA ALA A 40 -4.80 -5.61 -1.37
C ALA A 40 -6.27 -5.32 -1.01
N ALA A 41 -6.76 -4.11 -1.32
CA ALA A 41 -8.14 -3.70 -1.08
C ALA A 41 -9.15 -4.52 -1.89
N LEU A 42 -8.84 -4.82 -3.15
CA LEU A 42 -9.66 -5.71 -3.98
C LEU A 42 -9.76 -7.12 -3.39
N GLY A 43 -8.63 -7.70 -2.96
CA GLY A 43 -8.61 -9.01 -2.32
C GLY A 43 -9.43 -9.06 -1.03
N ALA A 44 -9.29 -8.03 -0.19
CA ALA A 44 -10.05 -7.91 1.05
C ALA A 44 -11.56 -7.77 0.81
N GLY A 45 -11.99 -6.94 -0.15
CA GLY A 45 -13.40 -6.79 -0.48
C GLY A 45 -14.05 -8.07 -1.03
N ILE A 46 -13.31 -8.86 -1.81
CA ILE A 46 -13.78 -10.18 -2.28
C ILE A 46 -13.95 -11.14 -1.09
N ALA A 47 -12.98 -11.18 -0.16
CA ALA A 47 -13.06 -12.02 1.03
C ALA A 47 -14.23 -11.61 1.94
N GLU A 48 -14.42 -10.31 2.16
CA GLU A 48 -15.47 -9.76 3.00
C GLU A 48 -16.87 -10.09 2.49
N GLY A 49 -17.08 -10.09 1.18
CA GLY A 49 -18.38 -10.49 0.59
C GLY A 49 -18.81 -11.91 0.99
N GLY A 50 -17.87 -12.86 1.02
CA GLY A 50 -18.14 -14.23 1.46
C GLY A 50 -18.32 -14.35 2.97
N ILE A 51 -17.47 -13.68 3.74
CA ILE A 51 -17.52 -13.71 5.20
C ILE A 51 -18.81 -13.06 5.72
N GLY A 52 -19.22 -11.93 5.15
CA GLY A 52 -20.46 -11.24 5.54
C GLY A 52 -21.71 -12.08 5.27
N ALA A 53 -21.77 -12.75 4.12
CA ALA A 53 -22.89 -13.65 3.80
C ALA A 53 -22.98 -14.84 4.77
N ALA A 54 -21.83 -15.44 5.13
CA ALA A 54 -21.78 -16.53 6.10
C ALA A 54 -22.12 -16.07 7.52
N ALA A 55 -21.63 -14.89 7.93
CA ALA A 55 -21.88 -14.30 9.23
C ALA A 55 -23.37 -14.01 9.44
N VAL A 56 -24.05 -13.40 8.46
CA VAL A 56 -25.50 -13.13 8.54
C VAL A 56 -26.30 -14.43 8.59
N GLY A 57 -25.89 -15.47 7.86
CA GLY A 57 -26.50 -16.80 7.93
C GLY A 57 -26.38 -17.45 9.30
N ALA A 58 -25.19 -17.41 9.91
CA ALA A 58 -24.95 -17.95 11.25
C ALA A 58 -25.72 -17.18 12.33
N ILE A 59 -25.77 -15.84 12.24
CA ILE A 59 -26.55 -14.99 13.16
C ILE A 59 -28.05 -15.29 13.08
N ALA A 60 -28.54 -15.67 11.89
CA ALA A 60 -29.93 -16.05 11.71
C ALA A 60 -30.28 -17.40 12.36
N GLU A 61 -29.30 -18.31 12.49
CA GLU A 61 -29.46 -19.59 13.21
C GLU A 61 -29.32 -19.41 14.72
N ASP A 62 -28.30 -18.66 15.17
CA ASP A 62 -28.04 -18.38 16.57
C ASP A 62 -27.41 -16.99 16.75
N SER A 63 -28.09 -16.14 17.53
CA SER A 63 -27.68 -14.76 17.80
C SER A 63 -26.36 -14.63 18.55
N ASP A 64 -25.93 -15.67 19.26
CA ASP A 64 -24.66 -15.67 20.00
C ASP A 64 -23.45 -15.60 19.05
N PHE A 65 -23.63 -15.93 17.76
CA PHE A 65 -22.59 -15.80 16.74
C PHE A 65 -22.36 -14.37 16.25
N PHE A 66 -23.13 -13.37 16.70
CA PHE A 66 -22.93 -11.98 16.29
C PHE A 66 -21.49 -11.51 16.50
N GLY A 67 -20.90 -11.78 17.67
CA GLY A 67 -19.53 -11.37 17.98
C GLY A 67 -18.47 -12.08 17.12
N ILE A 68 -18.67 -13.38 16.85
CA ILE A 68 -17.76 -14.18 16.02
C ILE A 68 -17.85 -13.75 14.55
N GLY A 69 -19.06 -13.53 14.05
CA GLY A 69 -19.30 -13.01 12.70
C GLY A 69 -18.61 -11.66 12.50
N LEU A 70 -18.74 -10.77 13.48
CA LEU A 70 -18.10 -9.45 13.47
C LEU A 70 -16.57 -9.59 13.50
N LEU A 71 -16.02 -10.47 14.34
CA LEU A 71 -14.58 -10.74 14.38
C LEU A 71 -14.03 -11.15 13.01
N PHE A 72 -14.72 -12.05 12.30
CA PHE A 72 -14.26 -12.51 10.99
C PHE A 72 -14.37 -11.43 9.91
N THR A 73 -15.35 -10.54 9.95
CA THR A 73 -15.43 -9.42 8.97
C THR A 73 -14.34 -8.37 9.22
N VAL A 74 -13.92 -8.15 10.46
CA VAL A 74 -12.84 -7.18 10.76
C VAL A 74 -11.47 -7.68 10.28
N LEU A 75 -11.25 -9.00 10.16
CA LEU A 75 -9.95 -9.55 9.72
C LEU A 75 -9.53 -9.01 8.32
N PRO A 76 -10.34 -9.13 7.25
CA PRO A 76 -10.05 -8.46 5.98
C PRO A 76 -9.87 -6.95 6.10
N GLU A 77 -10.67 -6.27 6.92
CA GLU A 77 -10.64 -4.81 7.06
C GLU A 77 -9.31 -4.33 7.67
N THR A 78 -8.78 -5.03 8.67
CA THR A 78 -7.46 -4.70 9.24
C THR A 78 -6.35 -4.76 8.19
N LEU A 79 -6.39 -5.72 7.26
CA LEU A 79 -5.43 -5.82 6.17
C LEU A 79 -5.47 -4.57 5.28
N VAL A 80 -6.67 -4.10 4.92
CA VAL A 80 -6.85 -2.88 4.10
C VAL A 80 -6.26 -1.67 4.80
N ILE A 81 -6.52 -1.50 6.10
CA ILE A 81 -5.97 -0.40 6.88
C ILE A 81 -4.44 -0.46 6.87
N LEU A 82 -3.84 -1.64 7.11
CA LEU A 82 -2.39 -1.82 7.07
C LEU A 82 -1.79 -1.55 5.67
N ALA A 83 -2.50 -1.91 4.60
CA ALA A 83 -2.08 -1.62 3.24
C ALA A 83 -2.07 -0.11 2.98
N ILE A 84 -3.10 0.63 3.41
CA ILE A 84 -3.18 2.09 3.25
C ILE A 84 -2.03 2.80 3.99
N VAL A 85 -1.59 2.27 5.14
CA VAL A 85 -0.42 2.81 5.88
C VAL A 85 0.84 2.87 5.00
N VAL A 86 1.01 1.93 4.06
CA VAL A 86 2.18 1.91 3.14
C VAL A 86 2.28 3.18 2.30
N ILE A 87 1.16 3.79 1.90
CA ILE A 87 1.16 5.05 1.13
C ILE A 87 1.83 6.16 1.94
N PHE A 88 1.62 6.18 3.25
CA PHE A 88 2.22 7.20 4.11
C PHE A 88 3.69 6.96 4.42
N LEU A 89 4.20 5.74 4.19
CA LEU A 89 5.59 5.36 4.42
C LEU A 89 6.48 5.55 3.18
N VAL A 90 5.91 5.54 1.98
CA VAL A 90 6.64 5.60 0.71
C VAL A 90 6.71 7.02 0.12
N GLN A 91 5.98 7.97 0.69
CA GLN A 91 5.98 9.39 0.30
C GLN A 91 7.22 10.16 0.77
#